data_AF-X0Y075-F1
#
_entry.id   AF-X0Y075-F1
#
_cell.length_a   1.000
_cell.length_b   1.000
_cell.length_c   1.000
_cell.angle_alpha   90.00
_cell.angle_beta   90.00
_cell.angle_gamma   90.00
#
_symmetry.space_group_name_H-M   'P 1'
#
loop_
_entity.id
_entity.type
_entity.pdbx_description
1 polymer ?
#
loop_
_entity_poly.entity_id
_entity_poly.type
_entity_poly.pdbx_seq_one_letter_code
_entity_poly.pdbx_strand_id
1 'polypeptide(L)'
;GVSEEIIGRIFDGSGRPKDHGPQIIAKKMIDINGNPINPDARDYPSEFIQTGISSIDGMNPLVRGQKLPLFSGSGLPHARIAAQVARQATVLGKAEKFAVVFGAMGITFEEANFFIEDFRNTGALERAVLFLNLANEPSIERIATPRLALTCAEYLAFDLDMHVLVILVDMTFYAEALREIAAARKEVPGRRGYPGYLYTDLATMYERAGRIKGKKGSITLIPILTMPEDDKTHPIADLTGYITEGQIMVSR
;
A
#
# COMPACT_ATOMS: atom_id res chain seq x y z
N GLY A 1 3.21 -17.38 -1.80
CA GLY A 1 3.05 -18.16 -0.57
C GLY A 1 3.31 -17.25 0.62
N VAL A 2 2.63 -17.49 1.73
CA VAL A 2 2.74 -16.66 2.95
C VAL A 2 3.30 -17.48 4.12
N SER A 3 4.08 -16.82 4.97
CA SER A 3 4.64 -17.36 6.21
C SER A 3 4.87 -16.19 7.17
N GLU A 4 5.01 -16.44 8.46
CA GLU A 4 5.39 -15.39 9.43
C GLU A 4 6.82 -14.88 9.20
N GLU A 5 7.68 -15.72 8.61
CA GLU A 5 9.08 -15.41 8.26
C GLU A 5 9.26 -14.38 7.13
N ILE A 6 8.15 -13.85 6.58
CA ILE A 6 8.20 -12.77 5.60
C ILE A 6 8.51 -11.41 6.23
N ILE A 7 8.30 -11.27 7.55
CA ILE A 7 8.66 -10.05 8.29
C ILE A 7 10.18 -9.90 8.28
N GLY A 8 10.67 -8.69 7.98
CA GLY A 8 12.10 -8.41 7.80
C GLY A 8 12.63 -8.63 6.39
N ARG A 9 11.79 -9.10 5.46
CA ARG A 9 12.22 -9.51 4.11
C ARG A 9 11.86 -8.47 3.06
N ILE A 10 12.66 -8.45 2.00
CA ILE A 10 12.47 -7.61 0.82
C ILE A 10 12.23 -8.51 -0.39
N PHE A 11 11.16 -8.24 -1.13
CA PHE A 11 10.73 -8.97 -2.31
C PHE A 11 10.69 -8.05 -3.54
N ASP A 12 10.76 -8.64 -4.73
CA ASP A 12 10.45 -7.97 -5.98
C ASP A 12 8.93 -7.93 -6.26
N GLY A 13 8.54 -7.33 -7.40
CA GLY A 13 7.14 -7.26 -7.82
C GLY A 13 6.49 -8.59 -8.19
N SER A 14 7.29 -9.67 -8.28
CA SER A 14 6.83 -11.04 -8.48
C SER A 14 6.77 -11.85 -7.18
N GLY A 15 7.15 -11.25 -6.03
CA GLY A 15 7.20 -11.93 -4.74
C GLY A 15 8.42 -12.83 -4.52
N ARG A 16 9.48 -12.67 -5.33
CA ARG A 16 10.77 -13.35 -5.14
C ARG A 16 11.65 -12.55 -4.19
N PRO A 17 12.39 -13.18 -3.26
CA PRO A 17 13.29 -12.46 -2.37
C PRO A 17 14.37 -11.67 -3.13
N LYS A 18 14.54 -10.39 -2.78
CA LYS A 18 15.53 -9.44 -3.35
C LYS A 18 16.63 -9.08 -2.34
N ASP A 19 16.55 -9.60 -1.11
CA ASP A 19 17.48 -9.34 0.00
C ASP A 19 18.67 -10.30 0.08
N HIS A 20 18.84 -11.18 -0.90
CA HIS A 20 19.84 -12.28 -0.88
C HIS A 20 19.70 -13.22 0.34
N GLY A 21 18.57 -13.17 1.05
CA GLY A 21 18.27 -14.09 2.14
C GLY A 21 17.85 -15.48 1.62
N PRO A 22 17.69 -16.45 2.53
CA PRO A 22 17.25 -17.80 2.16
C PRO A 22 15.83 -17.77 1.58
N GLN A 23 15.52 -18.77 0.77
CA GLN A 23 14.16 -18.97 0.26
C GLN A 23 13.20 -19.24 1.43
N ILE A 24 12.03 -18.59 1.39
CA ILE A 24 11.02 -18.71 2.44
C ILE A 24 10.19 -19.96 2.21
N ILE A 25 10.04 -20.77 3.25
CA ILE A 25 9.13 -21.91 3.23
C ILE A 25 7.72 -21.39 3.54
N ALA A 26 6.86 -21.41 2.53
CA ALA A 26 5.49 -20.94 2.69
C ALA A 26 4.68 -21.90 3.58
N LYS A 27 3.97 -21.34 4.57
CA LYS A 27 2.98 -22.08 5.37
C LYS A 27 1.68 -22.29 4.61
N LYS A 28 1.30 -21.34 3.75
CA LYS A 28 0.05 -21.37 2.96
C LYS A 28 0.24 -20.75 1.58
N MET A 29 -0.52 -21.23 0.61
CA MET A 29 -0.67 -20.61 -0.70
C MET A 29 -2.04 -19.93 -0.76
N ILE A 30 -2.04 -18.63 -1.07
CA ILE A 30 -3.25 -17.78 -1.13
C ILE A 30 -3.25 -17.10 -2.50
N ASP A 31 -4.43 -16.95 -3.10
CA ASP A 31 -4.61 -16.15 -4.30
C ASP A 31 -4.37 -14.66 -3.97
N ILE A 32 -3.53 -14.01 -4.78
CA ILE A 32 -3.16 -12.61 -4.60
C ILE A 32 -4.34 -11.65 -4.83
N ASN A 33 -5.36 -12.10 -5.57
CA ASN A 33 -6.57 -11.30 -5.78
C ASN A 33 -7.35 -11.07 -4.48
N GLY A 34 -7.19 -11.96 -3.50
CA GLY A 34 -7.95 -11.91 -2.25
C GLY A 34 -9.44 -12.14 -2.47
N ASN A 35 -10.22 -11.90 -1.41
CA ASN A 35 -11.68 -11.95 -1.47
C ASN A 35 -12.26 -10.67 -0.85
N PRO A 36 -13.36 -10.13 -1.40
CA PRO A 36 -14.02 -8.99 -0.77
C PRO A 36 -14.54 -9.38 0.62
N ILE A 37 -14.31 -8.50 1.61
CA ILE A 37 -14.83 -8.70 2.97
C ILE A 37 -16.34 -8.53 2.95
N ASN A 38 -17.07 -9.53 3.48
CA ASN A 38 -18.53 -9.45 3.63
C ASN A 38 -18.89 -8.20 4.47
N PRO A 39 -19.76 -7.29 3.97
CA PRO A 39 -20.16 -6.09 4.69
C PRO A 39 -20.68 -6.33 6.11
N ASP A 40 -21.41 -7.43 6.35
CA ASP A 40 -21.92 -7.76 7.69
C ASP A 40 -20.81 -8.20 8.65
N ALA A 41 -19.75 -8.81 8.12
CA ALA A 41 -18.59 -9.23 8.89
C ALA A 41 -17.63 -8.06 9.21
N ARG A 42 -17.77 -6.90 8.56
CA ARG A 42 -16.92 -5.74 8.81
C ARG A 42 -17.21 -5.15 10.19
N ASP A 43 -16.14 -4.81 10.88
CA ASP A 43 -16.21 -3.99 12.08
C ASP A 43 -15.85 -2.54 11.72
N TYR A 44 -16.43 -1.58 12.44
CA TYR A 44 -16.17 -0.17 12.16
C TYR A 44 -14.71 0.18 12.49
N PRO A 45 -14.02 0.95 11.63
CA PRO A 45 -12.72 1.51 11.96
C PRO A 45 -12.81 2.27 13.28
N SER A 46 -11.95 1.88 14.21
CA SER A 46 -11.85 2.46 15.53
C SER A 46 -10.40 2.41 15.98
N GLU A 47 -10.06 3.22 16.97
CA GLU A 47 -8.71 3.37 17.53
C GLU A 47 -7.73 4.12 16.60
N PHE A 48 -6.96 4.99 17.22
CA PHE A 48 -6.02 5.88 16.55
C PHE A 48 -4.70 5.17 16.24
N ILE A 49 -4.12 5.47 15.07
CA ILE A 49 -2.73 5.16 14.72
C ILE A 49 -1.96 6.47 14.78
N GLN A 50 -0.94 6.50 15.65
CA GLN A 50 -0.04 7.66 15.72
C GLN A 50 0.97 7.56 14.58
N THR A 51 0.91 8.50 13.64
CA THR A 51 1.84 8.55 12.49
C THR A 51 3.12 9.33 12.80
N GLY A 52 3.14 10.12 13.87
CA GLY A 52 4.27 10.98 14.26
C GLY A 52 4.34 12.30 13.49
N ILE A 53 3.30 12.63 12.72
CA ILE A 53 3.19 13.86 11.94
C ILE A 53 2.01 14.66 12.50
N SER A 54 2.28 15.79 13.14
CA SER A 54 1.26 16.57 13.86
C SER A 54 0.07 17.00 12.99
N SER A 55 0.29 17.29 11.71
CA SER A 55 -0.80 17.65 10.78
C SER A 55 -1.71 16.47 10.44
N ILE A 56 -1.21 15.24 10.50
CA ILE A 56 -2.02 14.02 10.36
C ILE A 56 -2.65 13.73 11.72
N ASP A 57 -1.83 13.51 12.75
CA ASP A 57 -2.27 13.10 14.09
C ASP A 57 -3.26 14.08 14.74
N GLY A 58 -3.08 15.39 14.53
CA GLY A 58 -3.89 16.43 15.16
C GLY A 58 -5.09 16.91 14.35
N MET A 59 -5.03 16.90 13.02
CA MET A 59 -6.10 17.45 12.17
C MET A 59 -6.84 16.39 11.35
N ASN A 60 -6.15 15.33 10.91
CA ASN A 60 -6.70 14.28 10.05
C ASN A 60 -6.27 12.91 10.58
N PRO A 61 -6.72 12.53 11.80
CA PRO A 61 -6.20 11.36 12.48
C PRO A 61 -6.46 10.09 11.68
N LEU A 62 -5.43 9.26 11.54
CA LEU A 62 -5.54 7.95 10.90
C LEU A 62 -6.14 6.94 11.89
N VAL A 63 -7.18 6.23 11.46
CA VAL A 63 -7.88 5.23 12.27
C VAL A 63 -7.56 3.81 11.78
N ARG A 64 -7.46 2.83 12.69
CA ARG A 64 -7.20 1.43 12.32
C ARG A 64 -8.32 0.88 11.44
N GLY A 65 -7.96 0.39 10.25
CA GLY A 65 -8.92 -0.10 9.26
C GLY A 65 -9.30 0.93 8.19
N GLN A 66 -8.86 2.19 8.33
CA GLN A 66 -9.17 3.26 7.38
C GLN A 66 -8.30 3.16 6.12
N LYS A 67 -8.82 3.70 5.01
CA LYS A 67 -8.08 3.96 3.78
C LYS A 67 -7.92 5.47 3.57
N LEU A 68 -6.74 6.01 3.90
CA LEU A 68 -6.44 7.46 3.85
C LEU A 68 -5.24 7.74 2.93
N PRO A 69 -5.46 8.20 1.70
CA PRO A 69 -4.40 8.44 0.73
C PRO A 69 -3.66 9.74 0.96
N LEU A 70 -2.44 9.78 0.42
CA LEU A 70 -1.60 10.96 0.31
C LEU A 70 -1.51 11.38 -1.16
N PHE A 71 -2.05 12.54 -1.48
CA PHE A 71 -2.00 13.14 -2.80
C PHE A 71 -0.81 14.10 -2.84
N SER A 72 0.16 13.73 -3.67
CA SER A 72 1.39 14.46 -3.89
C SER A 72 1.46 14.98 -5.33
N GLY A 73 2.56 15.63 -5.68
CA GLY A 73 2.92 16.06 -7.02
C GLY A 73 4.36 15.65 -7.33
N SER A 74 4.72 15.71 -8.62
CA SER A 74 6.11 15.44 -9.04
C SER A 74 7.07 16.45 -8.42
N GLY A 75 8.17 15.96 -7.84
CA GLY A 75 9.17 16.75 -7.12
C GLY A 75 8.84 17.04 -5.65
N LEU A 76 7.64 16.68 -5.16
CA LEU A 76 7.29 16.83 -3.75
C LEU A 76 7.82 15.67 -2.89
N PRO A 77 8.09 15.88 -1.58
CA PRO A 77 8.81 14.94 -0.73
C PRO A 77 7.94 13.77 -0.20
N HIS A 78 7.03 13.23 -1.02
CA HIS A 78 6.14 12.13 -0.62
C HIS A 78 6.88 10.85 -0.22
N ALA A 79 7.99 10.53 -0.87
CA ALA A 79 8.84 9.40 -0.46
C ALA A 79 9.37 9.55 0.97
N ARG A 80 9.77 10.78 1.37
CA ARG A 80 10.23 11.06 2.73
C ARG A 80 9.10 10.97 3.75
N ILE A 81 7.91 11.45 3.38
CA ILE A 81 6.71 11.34 4.23
C ILE A 81 6.35 9.86 4.42
N ALA A 82 6.38 9.06 3.35
CA ALA A 82 6.09 7.62 3.39
C ALA A 82 7.06 6.88 4.33
N ALA A 83 8.36 7.14 4.19
CA ALA A 83 9.39 6.56 5.05
C ALA A 83 9.22 6.99 6.52
N GLN A 84 8.92 8.28 6.76
CA GLN A 84 8.66 8.80 8.09
C GLN A 84 7.46 8.12 8.76
N VAL A 85 6.34 8.01 8.04
CA VAL A 85 5.15 7.33 8.53
C VAL A 85 5.46 5.85 8.81
N ALA A 86 6.13 5.15 7.90
CA ALA A 86 6.51 3.74 8.12
C ALA A 86 7.38 3.54 9.38
N ARG A 87 8.30 4.48 9.64
CA ARG A 87 9.18 4.44 10.81
C ARG A 87 8.46 4.78 12.11
N GLN A 88 7.63 5.82 12.10
CA GLN A 88 7.03 6.39 13.32
C GLN A 88 5.67 5.79 13.66
N ALA A 89 5.00 5.16 12.70
CA ALA A 89 3.69 4.57 12.89
C ALA A 89 3.72 3.59 14.08
N THR A 90 2.83 3.83 15.02
CA THR A 90 2.65 3.00 16.19
C THR A 90 1.22 3.05 16.67
N VAL A 91 0.86 2.01 17.40
CA VAL A 91 -0.41 1.87 18.06
C VAL A 91 -0.25 2.31 19.52
N LEU A 92 -1.07 3.26 19.96
CA LEU A 92 -1.14 3.66 21.36
C LEU A 92 -1.89 2.58 22.17
N GLY A 93 -1.25 1.98 23.17
CA GLY A 93 -1.90 1.01 24.05
C GLY A 93 -1.03 -0.21 24.37
N LYS A 94 -1.69 -1.33 24.75
CA LYS A 94 -1.04 -2.61 25.10
C LYS A 94 -0.07 -3.09 24.01
N ALA A 95 0.80 -4.04 24.36
CA ALA A 95 1.75 -4.69 23.46
C ALA A 95 1.06 -5.49 22.33
N GLU A 96 0.39 -4.79 21.43
CA GLU A 96 -0.22 -5.31 20.21
C GLU A 96 0.84 -5.38 19.11
N LYS A 97 0.82 -6.46 18.33
CA LYS A 97 1.79 -6.65 17.25
C LYS A 97 1.45 -5.69 16.11
N PHE A 98 2.40 -4.85 15.73
CA PHE A 98 2.26 -3.90 14.63
C PHE A 98 3.29 -4.21 13.54
N ALA A 99 2.83 -4.27 12.29
CA ALA A 99 3.67 -4.53 11.13
C ALA A 99 3.40 -3.50 10.02
N VAL A 100 4.43 -3.23 9.22
CA VAL A 100 4.30 -2.36 8.04
C VAL A 100 4.48 -3.20 6.79
N VAL A 101 3.56 -3.09 5.84
CA VAL A 101 3.74 -3.68 4.51
C VAL A 101 3.89 -2.56 3.51
N PHE A 102 5.07 -2.48 2.89
CA PHE A 102 5.42 -1.41 1.96
C PHE A 102 5.44 -1.97 0.54
N GLY A 103 4.60 -1.43 -0.35
CA GLY A 103 4.56 -1.79 -1.76
C GLY A 103 5.02 -0.63 -2.62
N ALA A 104 6.15 -0.78 -3.29
CA ALA A 104 6.67 0.19 -4.23
C ALA A 104 6.46 -0.26 -5.69
N MET A 105 5.88 0.58 -6.54
CA MET A 105 5.55 0.28 -7.93
C MET A 105 6.18 1.31 -8.85
N GLY A 106 7.03 0.86 -9.78
CA GLY A 106 7.62 1.72 -10.80
C GLY A 106 8.57 2.80 -10.26
N ILE A 107 9.10 2.64 -9.04
CA ILE A 107 9.99 3.65 -8.44
C ILE A 107 11.40 3.58 -9.04
N THR A 108 12.14 4.67 -8.95
CA THR A 108 13.53 4.71 -9.41
C THR A 108 14.45 3.89 -8.50
N PHE A 109 15.63 3.51 -9.01
CA PHE A 109 16.64 2.81 -8.20
C PHE A 109 17.10 3.65 -6.99
N GLU A 110 17.20 4.98 -7.16
CA GLU A 110 17.58 5.90 -6.10
C GLU A 110 16.53 5.94 -4.98
N GLU A 111 15.24 6.03 -5.33
CA GLU A 111 14.14 5.98 -4.35
C GLU A 111 14.09 4.62 -3.65
N ALA A 112 14.29 3.52 -4.38
CA ALA A 112 14.29 2.19 -3.80
C ALA A 112 15.41 2.04 -2.76
N ASN A 113 16.62 2.49 -3.09
CA ASN A 113 17.73 2.48 -2.15
C ASN A 113 17.47 3.38 -0.94
N PHE A 114 16.89 4.57 -1.16
CA PHE A 114 16.49 5.46 -0.07
C PHE A 114 15.56 4.75 0.93
N PHE A 115 14.53 4.04 0.46
CA PHE A 115 13.64 3.28 1.35
C PHE A 115 14.37 2.14 2.05
N ILE A 116 15.17 1.35 1.34
CA ILE A 116 15.90 0.23 1.94
C ILE A 116 16.86 0.72 3.04
N GLU A 117 17.62 1.78 2.77
CA GLU A 117 18.57 2.35 3.72
C GLU A 117 17.84 2.97 4.93
N ASP A 118 16.76 3.73 4.72
CA ASP A 118 16.00 4.32 5.83
C ASP A 118 15.41 3.23 6.75
N PHE A 119 14.83 2.17 6.18
CA PHE A 119 14.28 1.07 6.95
C PHE A 119 15.35 0.25 7.69
N ARG A 120 16.53 0.06 7.09
CA ARG A 120 17.67 -0.64 7.74
C ARG A 120 18.27 0.19 8.87
N ASN A 121 18.55 1.47 8.61
CA ASN A 121 19.21 2.35 9.57
C ASN A 121 18.38 2.60 10.83
N THR A 122 17.05 2.52 10.71
CA THR A 122 16.11 2.81 11.79
C THR A 122 15.62 1.56 12.53
N GLY A 123 16.02 0.37 12.08
CA GLY A 123 15.51 -0.92 12.58
C GLY A 123 14.05 -1.20 12.20
N ALA A 124 13.39 -0.30 11.45
CA ALA A 124 12.00 -0.47 11.04
C ALA A 124 11.81 -1.70 10.14
N LEU A 125 12.88 -2.16 9.46
CA LEU A 125 12.87 -3.36 8.64
C LEU A 125 12.44 -4.61 9.45
N GLU A 126 12.83 -4.74 10.72
CA GLU A 126 12.51 -5.92 11.55
C GLU A 126 11.01 -6.15 11.78
N ARG A 127 10.19 -5.14 11.54
CA ARG A 127 8.73 -5.20 11.62
C ARG A 127 8.04 -4.87 10.29
N ALA A 128 8.79 -4.86 9.19
CA ALA A 128 8.28 -4.48 7.89
C ALA A 128 8.48 -5.58 6.83
N VAL A 129 7.63 -5.56 5.83
CA VAL A 129 7.73 -6.38 4.61
C VAL A 129 7.75 -5.44 3.43
N LEU A 130 8.79 -5.50 2.59
CA LEU A 130 8.91 -4.61 1.43
C LEU A 130 8.70 -5.41 0.15
N PHE A 131 7.83 -4.93 -0.72
CA PHE A 131 7.69 -5.36 -2.11
C PHE A 131 8.13 -4.22 -3.00
N LEU A 132 9.24 -4.37 -3.71
CA LEU A 132 9.85 -3.30 -4.48
C LEU A 132 9.87 -3.66 -5.96
N ASN A 133 9.05 -2.97 -6.74
CA ASN A 133 9.11 -2.99 -8.19
C ASN A 133 9.74 -1.70 -8.73
N LEU A 134 10.77 -1.85 -9.56
CA LEU A 134 11.53 -0.74 -10.14
C LEU A 134 10.95 -0.28 -11.50
N ALA A 135 11.26 0.96 -11.89
CA ALA A 135 10.83 1.57 -13.15
C ALA A 135 11.31 0.82 -14.41
N ASN A 136 12.41 0.07 -14.32
CA ASN A 136 12.95 -0.75 -15.42
C ASN A 136 12.41 -2.20 -15.44
N GLU A 137 11.64 -2.60 -14.43
CA GLU A 137 11.02 -3.92 -14.35
C GLU A 137 9.66 -3.94 -15.08
N PRO A 138 9.17 -5.12 -15.51
CA PRO A 138 7.98 -5.24 -16.35
C PRO A 138 6.71 -4.62 -15.75
N SER A 139 5.90 -3.96 -16.57
CA SER A 139 4.65 -3.32 -16.14
C SER A 139 3.63 -4.29 -15.55
N ILE A 140 3.67 -5.58 -15.93
CA ILE A 140 2.80 -6.59 -15.32
C ILE A 140 3.13 -6.85 -13.85
N GLU A 141 4.40 -6.72 -13.45
CA GLU A 141 4.79 -6.87 -12.05
C GLU A 141 4.23 -5.72 -11.20
N ARG A 142 4.15 -4.50 -11.75
CA ARG A 142 3.49 -3.35 -11.07
C ARG A 142 2.04 -3.64 -10.71
N ILE A 143 1.33 -4.38 -11.56
CA ILE A 143 -0.06 -4.79 -11.30
C ILE A 143 -0.15 -5.84 -10.19
N ALA A 144 0.84 -6.73 -10.11
CA ALA A 144 0.90 -7.79 -9.10
C ALA A 144 1.37 -7.28 -7.73
N THR A 145 2.31 -6.32 -7.68
CA THR A 145 2.91 -5.79 -6.44
C THR A 145 1.89 -5.40 -5.35
N PRO A 146 0.88 -4.54 -5.60
CA PRO A 146 -0.05 -4.15 -4.55
C PRO A 146 -0.94 -5.33 -4.11
N ARG A 147 -1.26 -6.25 -5.03
CA ARG A 147 -2.02 -7.48 -4.71
C ARG A 147 -1.21 -8.41 -3.80
N LEU A 148 0.10 -8.55 -4.05
CA LEU A 148 1.02 -9.28 -3.18
C LEU A 148 1.13 -8.63 -1.80
N ALA A 149 1.32 -7.31 -1.75
CA ALA A 149 1.39 -6.54 -0.52
C ALA A 149 0.10 -6.68 0.31
N LEU A 150 -1.08 -6.54 -0.30
CA LEU A 150 -2.36 -6.69 0.40
C LEU A 150 -2.61 -8.12 0.86
N THR A 151 -2.20 -9.12 0.10
CA THR A 151 -2.31 -10.53 0.51
C THR A 151 -1.41 -10.87 1.68
N CYS A 152 -0.20 -10.31 1.69
CA CYS A 152 0.68 -10.34 2.86
C CYS A 152 0.00 -9.68 4.07
N ALA A 153 -0.57 -8.49 3.89
CA ALA A 153 -1.25 -7.76 4.94
C ALA A 153 -2.47 -8.51 5.51
N GLU A 154 -3.29 -9.13 4.67
CA GLU A 154 -4.43 -9.95 5.11
C GLU A 154 -4.01 -11.16 5.94
N TYR A 155 -2.95 -11.85 5.52
CA TYR A 155 -2.41 -12.96 6.31
C TYR A 155 -1.88 -12.48 7.67
N LEU A 156 -1.06 -11.44 7.69
CA LEU A 156 -0.52 -10.89 8.94
C LEU A 156 -1.64 -10.37 9.86
N ALA A 157 -2.66 -9.72 9.31
CA ALA A 157 -3.74 -9.14 10.10
C ALA A 157 -4.75 -10.18 10.59
N PHE A 158 -5.30 -11.00 9.69
CA PHE A 158 -6.45 -11.83 10.01
C PHE A 158 -6.08 -13.25 10.43
N ASP A 159 -4.91 -13.75 10.04
CA ASP A 159 -4.41 -15.07 10.48
C ASP A 159 -3.46 -14.96 11.69
N LEU A 160 -2.68 -13.87 11.81
CA LEU A 160 -1.72 -13.66 12.91
C LEU A 160 -2.09 -12.55 13.91
N ASP A 161 -3.30 -11.98 13.80
CA ASP A 161 -3.85 -10.97 14.70
C ASP A 161 -2.96 -9.70 14.84
N MET A 162 -2.26 -9.31 13.77
CA MET A 162 -1.44 -8.10 13.76
C MET A 162 -2.20 -6.87 13.27
N HIS A 163 -1.83 -5.69 13.75
CA HIS A 163 -2.22 -4.42 13.12
C HIS A 163 -1.24 -4.10 12.01
N VAL A 164 -1.73 -4.05 10.77
CA VAL A 164 -0.91 -3.86 9.59
C VAL A 164 -1.19 -2.49 8.99
N LEU A 165 -0.14 -1.69 8.82
CA LEU A 165 -0.16 -0.49 8.00
C LEU A 165 0.41 -0.80 6.63
N VAL A 166 -0.41 -0.67 5.60
CA VAL A 166 -0.02 -0.86 4.20
C VAL A 166 0.23 0.50 3.57
N ILE A 167 1.41 0.68 2.98
CA ILE A 167 1.78 1.89 2.26
C ILE A 167 2.07 1.49 0.81
N LEU A 168 1.36 2.08 -0.14
CA LEU A 168 1.51 1.80 -1.57
C LEU A 168 2.02 3.04 -2.30
N VAL A 169 3.18 2.97 -2.95
CA VAL A 169 3.84 4.11 -3.64
C VAL A 169 4.41 3.67 -4.99
N ASP A 170 4.09 4.20 -6.16
CA ASP A 170 3.14 5.25 -6.47
C ASP A 170 1.96 4.66 -7.26
N MET A 171 0.73 4.97 -6.82
CA MET A 171 -0.49 4.53 -7.50
C MET A 171 -0.66 5.13 -8.89
N THR A 172 0.03 6.23 -9.20
CA THR A 172 0.07 6.79 -10.55
C THR A 172 0.80 5.85 -11.51
N PHE A 173 1.95 5.31 -11.11
CA PHE A 173 2.67 4.31 -11.91
C PHE A 173 1.89 3.00 -12.04
N TYR A 174 1.09 2.63 -11.04
CA TYR A 174 0.14 1.53 -11.16
C TYR A 174 -0.90 1.80 -12.24
N ALA A 175 -1.55 2.97 -12.22
CA ALA A 175 -2.59 3.32 -13.18
C ALA A 175 -2.02 3.46 -14.61
N GLU A 176 -0.78 3.94 -14.75
CA GLU A 176 -0.07 3.98 -16.02
C GLU A 176 0.23 2.58 -16.56
N ALA A 177 0.68 1.65 -15.71
CA ALA A 177 0.90 0.26 -16.09
C ALA A 177 -0.42 -0.42 -16.53
N LEU A 178 -1.52 -0.13 -15.84
CA LEU A 178 -2.85 -0.63 -16.21
C LEU A 178 -3.29 -0.08 -17.57
N ARG A 179 -3.04 1.21 -17.83
CA ARG A 179 -3.29 1.86 -19.11
C ARG A 179 -2.46 1.24 -20.24
N GLU A 180 -1.17 1.00 -20.01
CA GLU A 180 -0.27 0.38 -20.97
C GLU A 180 -0.76 -1.01 -21.38
N ILE A 181 -1.18 -1.81 -20.40
CA ILE A 181 -1.69 -3.16 -20.65
C ILE A 181 -3.03 -3.13 -21.39
N ALA A 182 -3.94 -2.24 -21.02
CA ALA A 182 -5.20 -2.07 -21.76
C ALA A 182 -4.96 -1.65 -23.22
N ALA A 183 -4.00 -0.74 -23.46
CA ALA A 183 -3.62 -0.32 -24.81
C ALA A 183 -3.00 -1.48 -25.61
N ALA A 184 -2.12 -2.27 -25.00
CA ALA A 184 -1.53 -3.46 -25.62
C ALA A 184 -2.60 -4.51 -25.98
N ARG A 185 -3.66 -4.63 -25.17
CA ARG A 185 -4.84 -5.48 -25.42
C ARG A 185 -5.84 -4.87 -26.40
N LYS A 186 -5.59 -3.66 -26.91
CA LYS A 186 -6.47 -2.91 -27.82
C LYS A 186 -7.87 -2.67 -27.25
N GLU A 187 -7.95 -2.45 -25.94
CA GLU A 187 -9.20 -2.08 -25.29
C GLU A 187 -9.57 -0.62 -25.62
N VAL A 188 -10.87 -0.30 -25.57
CA VAL A 188 -11.34 1.07 -25.82
C VAL A 188 -10.98 1.95 -24.62
N PRO A 189 -10.22 3.03 -24.81
CA PRO A 189 -9.84 3.91 -23.70
C PRO A 189 -11.05 4.69 -23.17
N GLY A 190 -11.09 4.89 -21.87
CA GLY A 190 -12.03 5.76 -21.18
C GLY A 190 -11.52 7.20 -21.02
N ARG A 191 -11.89 7.84 -19.90
CA ARG A 191 -11.56 9.24 -19.61
C ARG A 191 -10.04 9.45 -19.53
N ARG A 192 -9.53 10.46 -20.24
CA ARG A 192 -8.09 10.80 -20.38
C ARG A 192 -7.20 9.60 -20.76
N GLY A 193 -7.74 8.62 -21.48
CA GLY A 193 -6.96 7.49 -21.99
C GLY A 193 -6.76 6.32 -21.02
N TYR A 194 -7.31 6.38 -19.79
CA TYR A 194 -7.26 5.28 -18.84
C TYR A 194 -8.34 4.22 -19.12
N PRO A 195 -8.19 2.97 -18.65
CA PRO A 195 -9.19 1.92 -18.84
C PRO A 195 -10.54 2.31 -18.19
N GLY A 196 -11.66 1.94 -18.82
CA GLY A 196 -13.00 2.25 -18.29
C GLY A 196 -13.29 1.61 -16.92
N TYR A 197 -12.56 0.55 -16.56
CA TYR A 197 -12.68 -0.15 -15.29
C TYR A 197 -11.68 0.30 -14.22
N LEU A 198 -10.94 1.40 -14.43
CA LEU A 198 -9.94 1.89 -13.47
C LEU A 198 -10.53 2.07 -12.06
N TYR A 199 -11.76 2.56 -11.95
CA TYR A 199 -12.47 2.68 -10.66
C TYR A 199 -12.60 1.32 -9.96
N THR A 200 -13.16 0.34 -10.67
CA THR A 200 -13.39 -1.00 -10.12
C THR A 200 -12.09 -1.68 -9.74
N ASP A 201 -11.05 -1.56 -10.57
CA ASP A 201 -9.74 -2.16 -10.31
C ASP A 201 -9.08 -1.56 -9.06
N LEU A 202 -9.07 -0.23 -8.92
CA LEU A 202 -8.61 0.43 -7.68
C LEU A 202 -9.44 0.00 -6.46
N ALA A 203 -10.76 -0.11 -6.62
CA ALA A 203 -11.65 -0.54 -5.54
C ALA A 203 -11.34 -1.96 -5.06
N THR A 204 -10.98 -2.89 -5.96
CA THR A 204 -10.59 -4.25 -5.56
C THR A 204 -9.37 -4.28 -4.63
N MET A 205 -8.52 -3.25 -4.67
CA MET A 205 -7.36 -3.12 -3.80
C MET A 205 -7.71 -2.34 -2.53
N TYR A 206 -8.32 -1.17 -2.67
CA TYR A 206 -8.56 -0.26 -1.55
C TYR A 206 -9.59 -0.81 -0.56
N GLU A 207 -10.59 -1.54 -1.05
CA GLU A 207 -11.60 -2.16 -0.19
C GLU A 207 -11.09 -3.39 0.59
N ARG A 208 -9.85 -3.83 0.39
CA ARG A 208 -9.24 -4.87 1.23
C ARG A 208 -8.82 -4.34 2.60
N ALA A 209 -8.76 -3.02 2.77
CA ALA A 209 -8.57 -2.39 4.07
C ALA A 209 -9.84 -2.53 4.95
N GLY A 210 -9.63 -2.65 6.27
CA GLY A 210 -10.70 -2.74 7.25
C GLY A 210 -10.39 -3.60 8.47
N ARG A 211 -11.45 -3.80 9.26
CA ARG A 211 -11.48 -4.68 10.44
C ARG A 211 -12.57 -5.72 10.25
N ILE A 212 -12.40 -6.90 10.85
CA ILE A 212 -13.38 -8.00 10.82
C ILE A 212 -13.86 -8.26 12.24
N LYS A 213 -15.17 -8.40 12.44
CA LYS A 213 -15.77 -8.71 13.74
C LYS A 213 -15.18 -10.02 14.28
N GLY A 214 -14.72 -9.99 15.54
CA GLY A 214 -14.11 -11.15 16.19
C GLY A 214 -12.64 -11.42 15.83
N LYS A 215 -12.03 -10.61 14.96
CA LYS A 215 -10.58 -10.60 14.71
C LYS A 215 -9.93 -9.42 15.42
N LYS A 216 -8.71 -9.62 15.93
CA LYS A 216 -7.97 -8.53 16.61
C LYS A 216 -7.22 -7.64 15.63
N GLY A 217 -6.61 -8.26 14.62
CA GLY A 217 -5.84 -7.53 13.62
C GLY A 217 -6.68 -6.63 12.72
N SER A 218 -6.00 -5.72 12.04
CA SER A 218 -6.62 -4.71 11.17
C SER A 218 -5.69 -4.36 10.01
N ILE A 219 -6.27 -3.99 8.87
CA ILE A 219 -5.50 -3.49 7.72
C ILE A 219 -5.84 -2.02 7.50
N THR A 220 -4.86 -1.15 7.68
CA THR A 220 -4.97 0.28 7.39
C THR A 220 -4.16 0.58 6.14
N LEU A 221 -4.70 1.39 5.24
CA LEU A 221 -4.10 1.63 3.93
C LEU A 221 -3.80 3.11 3.70
N ILE A 222 -2.57 3.41 3.30
CA ILE A 222 -2.13 4.70 2.81
C ILE A 222 -1.66 4.54 1.37
N PRO A 223 -2.56 4.69 0.37
CA PRO A 223 -2.14 4.82 -1.01
C PRO A 223 -1.52 6.19 -1.24
N ILE A 224 -0.34 6.24 -1.84
CA ILE A 224 0.33 7.46 -2.23
C ILE A 224 0.26 7.59 -3.74
N LEU A 225 -0.20 8.75 -4.20
CA LEU A 225 -0.28 9.06 -5.62
C LEU A 225 0.34 10.41 -5.95
N THR A 226 1.04 10.50 -7.07
CA THR A 226 1.46 11.78 -7.65
C THR A 226 0.44 12.24 -8.68
N MET A 227 -0.20 13.37 -8.43
CA MET A 227 -1.17 13.97 -9.33
C MET A 227 -0.46 14.55 -10.55
N PRO A 228 -0.80 14.11 -11.78
CA PRO A 228 -0.30 14.77 -12.98
C PRO A 228 -0.76 16.24 -13.00
N GLU A 229 0.19 17.15 -13.24
CA GLU A 229 -0.06 18.61 -13.27
C GLU A 229 -0.68 19.18 -11.98
N ASP A 230 -0.55 18.48 -10.85
CA ASP A 230 -1.22 18.80 -9.58
C ASP A 230 -2.76 18.91 -9.69
N ASP A 231 -3.34 18.29 -10.72
CA ASP A 231 -4.76 18.35 -11.03
C ASP A 231 -5.55 17.28 -10.24
N LYS A 232 -6.32 17.73 -9.24
CA LYS A 232 -7.21 16.85 -8.45
C LYS A 232 -8.34 16.24 -9.26
N THR A 233 -8.69 16.83 -10.41
CA THR A 233 -9.72 16.29 -11.32
C THR A 233 -9.17 15.21 -12.25
N HIS A 234 -7.86 14.96 -12.21
CA HIS A 234 -7.25 13.86 -12.93
C HIS A 234 -7.85 12.51 -12.49
N PRO A 235 -8.16 11.57 -13.43
CA PRO A 235 -8.87 10.34 -13.09
C PRO A 235 -8.29 9.52 -11.94
N ILE A 236 -6.97 9.52 -11.79
CA ILE A 236 -6.29 8.79 -10.70
C ILE A 236 -6.70 9.37 -9.34
N ALA A 237 -6.57 10.69 -9.17
CA ALA A 237 -6.88 11.37 -7.91
C ALA A 237 -8.39 11.38 -7.64
N ASP A 238 -9.18 11.69 -8.66
CA ASP A 238 -10.64 11.73 -8.61
C ASP A 238 -11.21 10.37 -8.19
N LEU A 239 -10.88 9.29 -8.91
CA LEU A 239 -11.39 7.95 -8.60
C LEU A 239 -10.88 7.42 -7.27
N THR A 240 -9.63 7.72 -6.89
CA THR A 240 -9.11 7.37 -5.56
C THR A 240 -9.94 8.04 -4.48
N GLY A 241 -10.18 9.35 -4.60
CA GLY A 241 -10.99 10.11 -3.65
C GLY A 241 -12.44 9.64 -3.54
N TYR A 242 -13.03 9.09 -4.60
CA TYR A 242 -14.35 8.47 -4.55
C TYR A 242 -14.40 7.13 -3.80
N ILE A 243 -13.26 6.45 -3.68
CA ILE A 243 -13.17 5.15 -3.00
C ILE A 243 -12.70 5.34 -1.56
N THR A 244 -11.70 6.19 -1.33
CA THR A 244 -11.06 6.36 -0.02
C THR A 244 -11.83 7.29 0.92
N GLU A 245 -11.49 7.23 2.21
CA GLU A 245 -12.21 7.91 3.28
C GLU A 245 -11.52 9.24 3.66
N GLY A 246 -11.41 10.14 2.67
CA GLY A 246 -10.67 11.40 2.76
C GLY A 246 -9.35 11.35 1.99
N GLN A 247 -8.51 12.39 2.17
CA GLN A 247 -7.20 12.51 1.55
C GLN A 247 -6.32 13.54 2.27
N ILE A 248 -5.01 13.28 2.32
CA ILE A 248 -4.00 14.23 2.76
C ILE A 248 -3.37 14.85 1.51
N MET A 249 -3.33 16.19 1.45
CA MET A 249 -2.76 16.92 0.32
C MET A 249 -1.37 17.46 0.67
N VAL A 250 -0.37 17.19 -0.16
CA VAL A 250 0.95 17.83 -0.06
C VAL A 250 0.98 19.03 -1.00
N SER A 251 1.18 20.23 -0.43
CA SER A 251 1.35 21.46 -1.21
C SER A 251 2.78 21.60 -1.72
N ARG A 252 2.95 22.28 -2.86
CA ARG A 252 4.22 22.91 -3.25
C ARG A 252 4.58 24.08 -2.36
#